data_AF-A0A968UJR0-F1
#
_entry.id   AF-A0A968UJR0-F1
#
_cell.length_a   1.000
_cell.length_b   1.000
_cell.length_c   1.000
_cell.angle_alpha   90.00
_cell.angle_beta   90.00
_cell.angle_gamma   90.00
#
_symmetry.space_group_name_H-M   'P 1'
#
loop_
_entity.id
_entity.type
_entity.pdbx_description
1 polymer ?
#
loop_
_entity_poly.entity_id
_entity_poly.type
_entity_poly.pdbx_seq_one_letter_code
_entity_poly.pdbx_strand_id
1 'polypeptide(L)'
;MMETYIIATAISFMAGAMSYMVGRFWILPIFRYHRIRQQIASDLDGYGRSDDAEIKKQMKERAEIHRRYSVNLSNIMYELPQWYKIAIRHRSEFPDKAVEALMKLSNISEPEHVRNRLKSISESLKLSA
;
A
#
# COMPACT_ATOMS: atom_id res chain seq x y z
N MET A 1 -22.91 43.86 -14.75
CA MET A 1 -23.67 42.69 -14.24
C MET A 1 -23.38 41.42 -15.04
N MET A 2 -23.56 41.39 -16.37
CA MET A 2 -23.27 40.19 -17.19
C MET A 2 -21.84 39.64 -17.04
N GLU A 3 -20.83 40.51 -17.01
CA GLU A 3 -19.42 40.09 -16.84
C GLU A 3 -19.18 39.34 -15.52
N THR A 4 -19.81 39.78 -14.43
CA THR A 4 -19.69 39.15 -13.11
C THR A 4 -20.29 37.74 -13.11
N TYR A 5 -21.44 37.53 -13.79
CA TYR A 5 -22.06 36.20 -13.91
C TYR A 5 -21.20 35.24 -14.75
N ILE A 6 -20.57 35.73 -15.82
CA ILE A 6 -19.66 34.92 -16.65
C ILE A 6 -18.45 34.46 -15.84
N ILE A 7 -17.81 35.38 -15.10
CA ILE A 7 -16.67 35.06 -14.24
C ILE A 7 -17.06 34.06 -13.15
N ALA A 8 -18.20 34.28 -12.46
CA ALA A 8 -18.69 33.37 -11.42
C ALA A 8 -18.99 31.97 -11.96
N THR A 9 -19.57 31.88 -13.16
CA THR A 9 -19.85 30.61 -13.84
C THR A 9 -18.55 29.89 -14.19
N ALA A 10 -17.55 30.61 -14.72
CA ALA A 10 -16.25 30.05 -15.06
C ALA A 10 -15.51 29.51 -13.81
N ILE A 11 -15.50 30.28 -12.71
CA ILE A 11 -14.89 29.85 -11.43
C ILE A 11 -15.60 28.60 -10.89
N SER A 12 -16.93 28.56 -10.92
CA SER A 12 -17.70 27.41 -10.44
C SER A 12 -17.39 26.15 -11.25
N PHE A 13 -17.27 26.28 -12.56
CA PHE A 13 -16.88 25.18 -13.45
C PHE A 13 -15.46 24.70 -13.16
N MET A 14 -14.51 25.62 -13.02
CA MET A 14 -13.13 25.30 -12.66
C MET A 14 -13.04 24.62 -11.29
N ALA A 15 -13.79 25.08 -10.30
CA ALA A 15 -13.86 24.47 -8.97
C ALA A 15 -14.40 23.03 -9.04
N GLY A 16 -15.42 22.78 -9.85
CA GLY A 16 -15.93 21.42 -10.10
C GLY A 16 -14.88 20.51 -10.73
N ALA A 17 -14.20 20.98 -11.78
CA ALA A 17 -13.14 20.22 -12.46
C ALA A 17 -11.95 19.94 -11.54
N MET A 18 -11.50 20.93 -10.76
CA MET A 18 -10.44 20.76 -9.77
C MET A 18 -10.84 19.78 -8.67
N SER A 19 -12.09 19.81 -8.20
CA SER A 19 -12.59 18.88 -7.20
C SER A 19 -12.52 17.42 -7.69
N TYR A 20 -12.88 17.20 -8.96
CA TYR A 20 -12.76 15.87 -9.57
C TYR A 20 -11.29 15.42 -9.67
N MET A 21 -10.39 16.31 -10.08
CA MET A 21 -8.95 16.02 -10.13
C MET A 21 -8.41 15.65 -8.74
N VAL A 22 -8.74 16.41 -7.71
CA VAL A 22 -8.32 16.12 -6.33
C VAL A 22 -8.83 14.75 -5.87
N GLY A 23 -10.11 14.46 -6.09
CA GLY A 23 -10.69 13.16 -5.72
C GLY A 23 -10.00 11.99 -6.44
N ARG A 24 -9.80 12.12 -7.76
CA ARG A 24 -9.26 11.04 -8.59
C ARG A 24 -7.76 10.82 -8.38
N PHE A 25 -6.97 11.90 -8.27
CA PHE A 25 -5.51 11.82 -8.23
C PHE A 25 -4.93 11.84 -6.82
N TRP A 26 -5.66 12.31 -5.81
CA TRP A 26 -5.16 12.32 -4.43
C TRP A 26 -5.91 11.31 -3.55
N ILE A 27 -7.24 11.42 -3.48
CA ILE A 27 -8.02 10.61 -2.52
C ILE A 27 -7.98 9.11 -2.88
N LEU A 28 -8.25 8.78 -4.15
CA LEU A 28 -8.31 7.39 -4.59
C LEU A 28 -6.99 6.60 -4.42
N PRO A 29 -5.81 7.09 -4.85
CA PRO A 29 -4.57 6.34 -4.67
C PRO A 29 -4.18 6.19 -3.20
N ILE A 30 -4.47 7.19 -2.35
CA ILE A 30 -4.24 7.10 -0.90
C ILE A 30 -5.11 6.00 -0.27
N PHE A 31 -6.39 5.92 -0.67
CA PHE A 31 -7.29 4.89 -0.17
C PHE A 31 -6.86 3.49 -0.62
N ARG A 32 -6.46 3.35 -1.90
CA ARG A 32 -5.92 2.09 -2.42
C ARG A 32 -4.68 1.65 -1.65
N TYR A 33 -3.74 2.57 -1.37
CA TYR A 33 -2.56 2.28 -0.54
C TYR A 33 -2.94 1.72 0.82
N HIS A 34 -3.86 2.38 1.53
CA HIS A 34 -4.33 1.91 2.84
C HIS A 34 -4.97 0.52 2.76
N ARG A 35 -5.77 0.26 1.73
CA ARG A 35 -6.40 -1.05 1.52
C ARG A 35 -5.38 -2.15 1.30
N ILE A 36 -4.36 -1.93 0.46
CA ILE A 36 -3.31 -2.94 0.24
C ILE A 36 -2.50 -3.17 1.52
N ARG A 37 -2.17 -2.09 2.24
CA ARG A 37 -1.48 -2.19 3.53
C ARG A 37 -2.27 -3.02 4.54
N GLN A 38 -3.59 -2.82 4.64
CA GLN A 38 -4.47 -3.62 5.51
C GLN A 38 -4.58 -5.09 5.06
N GLN A 39 -4.63 -5.35 3.75
CA GLN A 39 -4.63 -6.72 3.23
C GLN A 39 -3.33 -7.46 3.59
N ILE A 40 -2.19 -6.79 3.42
CA ILE A 40 -0.89 -7.33 3.82
C ILE A 40 -0.84 -7.58 5.33
N ALA A 41 -1.36 -6.65 6.15
CA ALA A 41 -1.42 -6.78 7.60
C ALA A 41 -2.26 -7.98 8.06
N SER A 42 -3.45 -8.13 7.47
CA SER A 42 -4.35 -9.25 7.78
C SER A 42 -3.75 -10.60 7.37
N ASP A 43 -2.99 -10.64 6.27
CA ASP A 43 -2.30 -11.86 5.84
C ASP A 43 -1.13 -12.19 6.79
N LEU A 44 -0.35 -11.17 7.18
CA LEU A 44 0.75 -11.28 8.14
C LEU A 44 0.29 -11.78 9.53
N ASP A 45 -0.84 -11.30 10.03
CA ASP A 45 -1.41 -11.71 11.33
C ASP A 45 -1.85 -13.19 11.34
N GLY A 46 -2.18 -13.75 10.16
CA GLY A 46 -2.45 -15.18 10.00
C GLY A 46 -1.22 -16.06 10.25
N TYR A 47 -0.04 -15.60 9.83
CA TYR A 47 1.22 -16.32 10.05
C TYR A 47 1.71 -16.26 11.50
N GLY A 48 1.39 -15.19 12.24
CA GLY A 48 1.79 -15.05 13.64
C GLY A 48 1.18 -16.10 14.58
N ARG A 49 0.04 -16.70 14.19
CA ARG A 49 -0.68 -17.70 14.99
C ARG A 49 -0.51 -19.15 14.51
N SER A 50 0.29 -19.35 13.46
CA SER A 50 0.41 -20.64 12.76
C SER A 50 1.70 -21.38 13.15
N ASP A 51 1.61 -22.71 13.27
CA ASP A 51 2.76 -23.60 13.49
C ASP A 51 3.66 -23.69 12.24
N ASP A 52 4.92 -24.13 12.41
CA ASP A 52 5.94 -24.13 11.34
C ASP A 52 5.52 -24.92 10.08
N ALA A 53 4.83 -26.04 10.26
CA ALA A 53 4.32 -26.86 9.15
C ALA A 53 3.19 -26.13 8.39
N GLU A 54 2.34 -25.41 9.11
CA GLU A 54 1.23 -24.62 8.58
C GLU A 54 1.76 -23.39 7.84
N ILE A 55 2.76 -22.70 8.39
CA ILE A 55 3.46 -21.59 7.73
C ILE A 55 4.04 -22.05 6.39
N LYS A 56 4.72 -23.19 6.35
CA LYS A 56 5.35 -23.70 5.12
C LYS A 56 4.31 -24.05 4.05
N LYS A 57 3.18 -24.62 4.44
CA LYS A 57 2.05 -24.89 3.55
C LYS A 57 1.42 -23.60 3.03
N GLN A 58 1.10 -22.66 3.92
CA GLN A 58 0.51 -21.37 3.57
C GLN A 58 1.46 -20.53 2.70
N MET A 59 2.78 -20.58 2.91
CA MET A 59 3.77 -19.93 2.03
C MET A 59 3.69 -20.47 0.61
N LYS A 60 3.62 -21.79 0.44
CA LYS A 60 3.54 -22.41 -0.88
C LYS A 60 2.21 -22.12 -1.58
N GLU A 61 1.12 -22.15 -0.84
CA GLU A 61 -0.23 -21.86 -1.37
C GLU A 61 -0.44 -20.37 -1.67
N ARG A 62 0.20 -19.47 -0.90
CA ARG A 62 0.03 -18.02 -1.02
C ARG A 62 1.19 -17.28 -1.68
N ALA A 63 2.20 -17.98 -2.20
CA ALA A 63 3.34 -17.36 -2.89
C ALA A 63 2.91 -16.42 -4.03
N GLU A 64 1.89 -16.81 -4.81
CA GLU A 64 1.34 -15.99 -5.89
C GLU A 64 0.61 -14.75 -5.36
N ILE A 65 -0.01 -14.84 -4.18
CA ILE A 65 -0.65 -13.71 -3.50
C ILE A 65 0.41 -12.73 -3.01
N HIS A 66 1.51 -13.19 -2.41
CA HIS A 66 2.62 -12.31 -1.98
C HIS A 66 3.29 -11.61 -3.16
N ARG A 67 3.49 -12.33 -4.27
CA ARG A 67 3.97 -11.73 -5.52
C ARG A 67 3.02 -10.65 -6.02
N ARG A 68 1.70 -10.90 -5.98
CA ARG A 68 0.68 -9.92 -6.35
C ARG A 68 0.68 -8.70 -5.43
N TYR A 69 0.85 -8.87 -4.12
CA TYR A 69 0.98 -7.75 -3.18
C TYR A 69 2.21 -6.90 -3.48
N SER A 70 3.34 -7.51 -3.78
CA SER A 70 4.55 -6.79 -4.19
C SER A 70 4.31 -5.94 -5.44
N VAL A 71 3.72 -6.52 -6.49
CA VAL A 71 3.42 -5.79 -7.73
C VAL A 71 2.43 -4.66 -7.48
N ASN A 72 1.35 -4.92 -6.74
CA ASN A 72 0.34 -3.91 -6.48
C ASN A 72 0.87 -2.77 -5.61
N LEU A 73 1.68 -3.08 -4.59
CA LEU A 73 2.29 -2.07 -3.73
C LEU A 73 3.28 -1.21 -4.52
N SER A 74 4.08 -1.82 -5.41
CA SER A 74 4.96 -1.10 -6.33
C SER A 74 4.17 -0.18 -7.28
N ASN A 75 3.10 -0.68 -7.91
CA ASN A 75 2.27 0.12 -8.81
C ASN A 75 1.64 1.33 -8.10
N ILE A 76 1.10 1.14 -6.90
CA ILE A 76 0.51 2.23 -6.11
C ILE A 76 1.59 3.24 -5.68
N MET A 77 2.83 2.81 -5.45
CA MET A 77 3.93 3.75 -5.19
C MET A 77 4.18 4.69 -6.36
N TYR A 78 3.97 4.27 -7.61
CA TYR A 78 4.04 5.18 -8.76
C TYR A 78 2.82 6.12 -8.83
N GLU A 79 1.62 5.63 -8.49
CA GLU A 79 0.37 6.41 -8.53
C GLU A 79 0.24 7.45 -7.40
N LEU A 80 0.97 7.29 -6.30
CA LEU A 80 0.82 8.15 -5.14
C LEU A 80 1.39 9.57 -5.36
N PRO A 81 0.70 10.61 -4.86
CA PRO A 81 1.21 11.97 -4.92
C PRO A 81 2.54 12.11 -4.16
N GLN A 82 3.48 12.89 -4.71
CA GLN A 82 4.82 13.05 -4.14
C GLN A 82 4.81 13.59 -2.70
N TRP A 83 3.92 14.54 -2.41
CA TRP A 83 3.73 15.06 -1.05
C TRP A 83 3.31 13.96 -0.06
N TYR A 84 2.50 12.99 -0.52
CA TYR A 84 2.07 11.88 0.33
C TYR A 84 3.22 10.90 0.56
N LYS A 85 4.07 10.62 -0.44
CA LYS A 85 5.29 9.81 -0.24
C LYS A 85 6.21 10.41 0.82
N ILE A 86 6.36 11.74 0.84
CA ILE A 86 7.12 12.44 1.87
C ILE A 86 6.45 12.27 3.24
N ALA A 87 5.13 12.40 3.32
CA ALA A 87 4.38 12.20 4.57
C ALA A 87 4.52 10.78 5.13
N ILE A 88 4.47 9.74 4.28
CA ILE A 88 4.70 8.34 4.65
C ILE A 88 6.12 8.17 5.21
N ARG A 89 7.13 8.72 4.54
CA ARG A 89 8.53 8.65 5.01
C ARG A 89 8.72 9.35 6.36
N HIS A 90 8.06 10.49 6.58
CA HIS A 90 8.07 11.16 7.89
C HIS A 90 7.43 10.30 8.98
N ARG A 91 6.41 9.49 8.64
CA ARG A 91 5.83 8.49 9.54
C ARG A 91 6.73 7.26 9.72
N SER A 92 7.93 7.24 9.15
CA SER A 92 8.88 6.12 9.14
C SER A 92 8.29 4.84 8.52
N GLU A 93 7.35 4.99 7.59
CA GLU A 93 6.88 3.91 6.73
C GLU A 93 7.79 3.86 5.48
N PHE A 94 8.26 2.66 5.14
CA PHE A 94 9.17 2.41 4.01
C PHE A 94 8.57 1.36 3.08
N PRO A 95 7.58 1.72 2.23
CA PRO A 95 6.90 0.76 1.37
C PRO A 95 7.85 0.10 0.37
N ASP A 96 8.87 0.82 -0.10
CA ASP A 96 9.90 0.29 -1.00
C ASP A 96 10.63 -0.93 -0.40
N LYS A 97 10.96 -0.85 0.90
CA LYS A 97 11.58 -1.98 1.63
C LYS A 97 10.62 -3.15 1.80
N ALA A 98 9.33 -2.86 1.98
CA ALA A 98 8.29 -3.88 2.09
C ALA A 98 8.06 -4.62 0.77
N VAL A 99 8.10 -3.92 -0.38
CA VAL A 99 8.05 -4.53 -1.72
C VAL A 99 9.21 -5.51 -1.90
N GLU A 100 10.44 -5.08 -1.60
CA GLU A 100 11.62 -5.93 -1.73
C GLU A 100 11.54 -7.16 -0.82
N ALA A 101 11.11 -6.97 0.42
CA ALA A 101 10.94 -8.05 1.38
C ALA A 101 9.84 -9.03 0.94
N LEU A 102 8.72 -8.56 0.38
CA LEU A 102 7.64 -9.39 -0.17
C LEU A 102 8.08 -10.18 -1.40
N MET A 103 8.87 -9.58 -2.31
CA MET A 103 9.44 -10.31 -3.46
C MET A 103 10.39 -11.42 -3.02
N LYS A 104 11.18 -11.18 -1.97
CA LYS A 104 12.13 -12.19 -1.46
C LYS A 104 11.40 -13.28 -0.68
N LEU A 105 10.29 -12.96 -0.03
CA LEU A 105 9.47 -13.90 0.75
C LEU A 105 8.97 -15.07 -0.11
N SER A 106 8.58 -14.81 -1.35
CA SER A 106 8.08 -15.86 -2.26
C SER A 106 9.12 -16.92 -2.63
N ASN A 107 10.40 -16.68 -2.30
CA ASN A 107 11.51 -17.56 -2.66
C ASN A 107 12.16 -18.25 -1.44
N ILE A 108 11.64 -18.04 -0.23
CA ILE A 108 12.20 -18.62 1.01
C ILE A 108 11.35 -19.81 1.43
N SER A 109 12.00 -20.95 1.69
CA SER A 109 11.34 -22.20 2.12
C SER A 109 11.52 -22.52 3.62
N GLU A 110 12.33 -21.74 4.33
CA GLU A 110 12.67 -21.97 5.75
C GLU A 110 11.75 -21.16 6.68
N PRO A 111 11.01 -21.81 7.61
CA PRO A 111 9.99 -21.14 8.43
C PRO A 111 10.56 -20.06 9.38
N GLU A 112 11.77 -20.24 9.91
CA GLU A 112 12.42 -19.20 10.73
C GLU A 112 12.78 -17.95 9.91
N HIS A 113 13.30 -18.14 8.69
CA HIS A 113 13.61 -17.03 7.80
C HIS A 113 12.34 -16.33 7.32
N VAL A 114 11.23 -17.07 7.16
CA VAL A 114 9.91 -16.50 6.88
C VAL A 114 9.48 -15.60 8.04
N ARG A 115 9.47 -16.07 9.30
CA ARG A 115 9.07 -15.24 10.46
C ARG A 115 9.90 -13.95 10.58
N ASN A 116 11.21 -14.05 10.44
CA ASN A 116 12.10 -12.87 10.49
C ASN A 116 11.80 -11.86 9.36
N ARG A 117 11.42 -12.36 8.18
CA ARG A 117 11.03 -11.50 7.05
C ARG A 117 9.64 -10.90 7.21
N LEU A 118 8.67 -11.65 7.73
CA LEU A 118 7.34 -11.14 8.07
C LEU A 118 7.45 -10.03 9.11
N LYS A 119 8.32 -10.20 10.11
CA LYS A 119 8.65 -9.15 11.10
C LYS A 119 9.23 -7.90 10.44
N SER A 120 10.21 -8.06 9.54
CA SER A 120 10.79 -6.95 8.79
C SER A 120 9.77 -6.21 7.91
N ILE A 121 8.80 -6.92 7.31
CA ILE A 121 7.69 -6.32 6.54
C ILE A 121 6.78 -5.52 7.47
N SER A 122 6.40 -6.10 8.62
CA SER A 122 5.56 -5.45 9.62
C SER A 122 6.18 -4.15 10.14
N GLU A 123 7.48 -4.20 10.50
CA GLU A 123 8.24 -3.03 10.94
C GLU A 123 8.35 -1.96 9.83
N SER A 124 8.60 -2.37 8.59
CA SER A 124 8.73 -1.45 7.45
C SER A 124 7.43 -0.74 7.10
N LEU A 125 6.28 -1.38 7.33
CA LEU A 125 4.95 -0.83 7.06
C LEU A 125 4.29 -0.24 8.32
N LYS A 126 5.00 -0.20 9.46
CA LYS A 126 4.45 0.13 10.80
C LYS A 126 3.08 -0.50 11.02
N LEU A 127 2.96 -1.78 10.70
CA LEU A 127 1.75 -2.52 10.99
C LEU A 127 1.77 -2.78 12.50
N SER A 128 0.67 -2.51 13.19
CA SER A 128 0.54 -3.01 14.56
C SER A 128 0.50 -4.52 14.42
N ALA A 129 1.59 -5.18 14.84
CA ALA A 129 1.53 -6.57 15.24
C ALA A 129 0.57 -6.71 16.43
#